data_AF-A0A2M7R0Q9-F1
#
_entry.id   AF-A0A2M7R0Q9-F1
#
_cell.length_a   1.000
_cell.length_b   1.000
_cell.length_c   1.000
_cell.angle_alpha   90.00
_cell.angle_beta   90.00
_cell.angle_gamma   90.00
#
_symmetry.space_group_name_H-M   'P 1'
#
loop_
_entity.id
_entity.type
_entity.pdbx_description
1 polymer ?
#
loop_
_entity_poly.entity_id
_entity_poly.type
_entity_poly.pdbx_seq_one_letter_code
_entity_poly.pdbx_strand_id
1 'polypeptide(L)' 'MAISRDLLDILACPKCKGDIKLTEKEDGLICEKCKLFYPIRDGIPVMLIDEAIPIGEA' A
#
# COMPACT_ATOMS: atom_id res chain seq x y z
N MET A 1 -22.96 -20.41 7.45
CA MET A 1 -22.36 -19.07 7.55
C MET A 1 -21.15 -19.05 6.63
N ALA A 2 -21.16 -18.21 5.60
CA ALA A 2 -20.16 -18.21 4.54
C ALA A 2 -18.98 -17.29 4.87
N ILE A 3 -17.79 -17.81 4.60
CA ILE A 3 -16.43 -17.24 4.61
C ILE A 3 -15.75 -17.10 5.99
N SER A 4 -14.79 -18.00 6.21
CA SER A 4 -13.77 -17.94 7.26
C SER A 4 -12.80 -16.78 7.01
N ARG A 5 -12.37 -16.13 8.09
CA ARG A 5 -11.63 -14.86 8.13
C ARG A 5 -10.12 -15.01 7.87
N ASP A 6 -9.64 -16.21 7.60
CA ASP A 6 -8.22 -16.59 7.59
C ASP A 6 -7.39 -16.14 6.38
N LEU A 7 -7.95 -15.45 5.36
CA LEU A 7 -7.24 -15.18 4.09
C LEU A 7 -7.40 -13.74 3.56
N LEU A 8 -7.69 -12.77 4.43
CA LEU A 8 -7.54 -11.35 4.10
C LEU A 8 -6.04 -11.00 4.12
N ASP A 9 -5.34 -11.42 3.07
CA ASP A 9 -3.91 -11.27 2.82
C ASP A 9 -3.33 -9.93 3.30
N ILE A 10 -2.59 -10.02 4.41
CA ILE A 10 -1.28 -9.42 4.68
C ILE A 10 -0.92 -8.28 3.70
N LEU A 11 -1.30 -7.04 4.05
CA LEU A 11 -0.97 -5.79 3.34
C LEU A 11 -1.56 -5.65 1.92
N ALA A 12 -2.80 -5.12 1.87
CA ALA A 12 -3.43 -4.65 0.64
C ALA A 12 -3.53 -3.11 0.63
N CYS A 13 -3.56 -2.51 -0.57
CA CYS A 13 -3.67 -1.06 -0.73
C CYS A 13 -4.95 -0.52 -0.04
N PRO A 14 -4.87 0.53 0.80
CA PRO A 14 -6.03 1.06 1.51
C PRO A 14 -7.09 1.63 0.56
N LYS A 15 -6.70 2.07 -0.65
CA LYS A 15 -7.61 2.65 -1.64
C LYS A 15 -8.35 1.63 -2.50
N CYS A 16 -7.62 0.64 -3.04
CA CYS A 16 -8.17 -0.31 -4.02
C CYS A 16 -8.23 -1.76 -3.53
N LYS A 17 -7.70 -2.05 -2.33
CA LYS A 17 -7.53 -3.39 -1.77
C LYS A 17 -6.78 -4.36 -2.70
N GLY A 18 -6.00 -3.82 -3.63
CA GLY A 18 -5.11 -4.59 -4.50
C GLY A 18 -3.72 -4.72 -3.91
N ASP A 19 -2.88 -5.42 -4.66
CA ASP A 19 -1.48 -5.66 -4.32
C ASP A 19 -0.68 -4.36 -4.15
N ILE A 20 0.20 -4.36 -3.15
CA ILE A 20 1.23 -3.35 -2.95
C ILE A 20 2.60 -4.02 -2.90
N LYS A 21 3.62 -3.30 -3.35
CA LYS A 21 5.01 -3.77 -3.41
C LYS A 21 5.88 -2.89 -2.53
N LEU A 22 6.77 -3.47 -1.75
CA LEU A 22 7.82 -2.72 -1.08
C LEU A 22 8.80 -2.16 -2.12
N THR A 23 9.28 -0.94 -1.91
CA THR A 23 10.32 -0.35 -2.77
C THR A 23 11.67 -1.05 -2.56
N GLU A 24 12.55 -0.98 -3.55
CA GLU A 24 13.91 -1.56 -3.47
C GLU A 24 14.75 -0.94 -2.35
N LYS A 25 14.43 0.29 -1.94
CA LYS A 25 15.10 0.99 -0.84
C LYS A 25 14.43 0.73 0.52
N GLU A 26 13.38 -0.08 0.55
CA GLU A 26 12.59 -0.40 1.75
C GLU A 26 12.07 0.86 2.48
N ASP A 27 11.93 1.96 1.74
CA ASP A 27 11.52 3.28 2.23
C ASP A 27 10.01 3.53 2.09
N GLY A 28 9.29 2.62 1.44
CA GLY A 28 7.86 2.77 1.22
C GLY A 28 7.21 1.58 0.51
N LEU A 29 5.89 1.66 0.38
CA LEU A 29 5.06 0.72 -0.35
C LEU A 29 4.47 1.40 -1.58
N ILE A 30 4.61 0.80 -2.75
CA ILE A 30 4.03 1.28 -4.01
C ILE A 30 2.81 0.44 -4.36
N CYS A 31 1.72 1.11 -4.71
CA CYS A 31 0.59 0.52 -5.39
C CYS A 31 0.62 0.88 -6.88
N GLU A 32 0.97 -0.07 -7.75
CA GLU A 32 1.01 0.14 -9.20
C GLU A 32 -0.38 0.42 -9.79
N LYS A 33 -1.44 -0.17 -9.22
CA LYS A 33 -2.83 0.04 -9.67
C LYS A 33 -3.31 1.47 -9.43
N CYS A 34 -3.02 2.02 -8.24
CA CYS A 34 -3.41 3.38 -7.89
C CYS A 34 -2.36 4.42 -8.29
N LYS A 35 -1.16 3.99 -8.69
CA LYS A 35 0.03 4.84 -8.88
C LYS A 35 0.29 5.71 -7.66
N LEU A 36 0.23 5.11 -6.47
CA LEU A 36 0.46 5.76 -5.19
C LEU A 36 1.66 5.14 -4.48
N PHE A 37 2.47 5.98 -3.86
CA PHE A 37 3.59 5.61 -3.01
C PHE A 37 3.25 6.00 -1.56
N TYR A 38 3.35 5.02 -0.67
CA TYR A 38 3.11 5.15 0.77
C TYR A 38 4.46 5.13 1.49
N PRO A 39 4.98 6.27 1.98
CA PRO A 39 6.27 6.32 2.65
C PRO A 39 6.27 5.57 3.98
N ILE A 40 7.42 5.03 4.37
CA ILE A 40 7.69 4.52 5.72
C ILE A 40 8.39 5.63 6.51
N ARG A 41 7.78 6.06 7.61
CA ARG A 41 8.34 7.07 8.55
C ARG A 41 8.54 6.40 9.90
N ASP A 42 9.74 6.54 10.48
CA ASP A 42 10.10 5.92 11.77
C ASP A 42 9.91 4.39 11.81
N GLY A 43 10.09 3.71 10.67
CA GLY A 43 9.86 2.27 10.54
C GLY A 43 8.37 1.88 10.45
N ILE A 44 7.46 2.84 10.37
CA ILE A 44 6.01 2.62 10.26
C ILE A 44 5.53 3.05 8.86
N PRO A 45 4.91 2.15 8.07
CA PRO A 45 4.32 2.51 6.78
C PRO A 45 3.11 3.42 6.96
N VAL A 46 3.17 4.60 6.36
CA VAL A 46 2.06 5.58 6.34
C VAL A 46 1.05 5.15 5.29
N MET A 47 0.13 4.25 5.67
CA MET A 47 -0.97 3.76 4.83
C MET A 47 -2.19 4.70 4.84
N LEU A 48 -1.96 6.01 4.82
CA LEU A 48 -3.00 7.01 4.68
C LEU A 48 -3.08 7.43 3.22
N ILE A 49 -4.28 7.39 2.64
CA ILE A 49 -4.51 7.77 1.24
C ILE A 49 -4.19 9.25 1.01
N ASP A 50 -4.41 10.09 2.02
CA ASP A 50 -4.16 11.53 1.99
C ASP A 50 -2.66 11.88 1.99
N GLU A 51 -1.85 11.06 2.68
CA GLU A 51 -0.38 11.20 2.72
C GLU A 51 0.31 10.44 1.58
N ALA A 52 -0.45 9.74 0.74
CA ALA A 52 0.11 8.94 -0.34
C ALA A 52 0.58 9.85 -1.48
N ILE A 53 1.79 9.59 -1.98
CA ILE A 53 2.43 10.39 -3.02
C ILE A 53 2.09 9.78 -4.39
N PRO A 54 1.43 10.50 -5.30
CA PRO A 54 1.18 10.00 -6.65
C PRO A 54 2.49 9.90 -7.43
N ILE A 55 2.78 8.70 -7.96
CA ILE A 55 3.98 8.42 -8.78
C ILE A 55 3.68 8.46 -10.29
N GLY A 56 2.60 9.14 -10.66
CA GLY A 56 1.95 9.03 -11.96
C GLY A 56 1.86 10.33 -12.76
N GLU A 57 2.73 11.31 -12.50
CA GLU A 57 2.77 12.56 -13.26
C GLU A 57 4.21 12.83 -13.72
N ALA A 58 4.44 12.54 -15.00
CA ALA A 58 5.50 13.11 -15.81
C ALA A 58 4.84 13.87 -16.96
#